data_AF-A0A9X0P129-F1
#
_entry.id   AF-A0A9X0P129-F1
#
_cell.length_a   1.000
_cell.length_b   1.000
_cell.length_c   1.000
_cell.angle_alpha   90.00
_cell.angle_beta   90.00
_cell.angle_gamma   90.00
#
_symmetry.space_group_name_H-M   'P 1'
#
loop_
_entity.id
_entity.type
_entity.pdbx_description
1 polymer ?
#
loop_
_entity_poly.entity_id
_entity_poly.type
_entity_poly.pdbx_seq_one_letter_code
_entity_poly.pdbx_strand_id
1 'polypeptide(L)'
;MEKIDQTSFEELRKDNADRLHELDVLAGGGDLRGTETTERTIRAGIDRFCRGTTQTDGSWTVVNLVEETGVPRPTLYRYKRELELFQNLGASAPHGGAREELKRLRSELAAEREAAKAERARHRNAEAVLVERIHALSLLVASAMGEDSLPRMIELSKPPE
;
A
#
# COMPACT_ATOMS: atom_id res chain seq x y z
N MET A 1 -15.91 -43.26 -6.62
CA MET A 1 -14.77 -42.37 -6.30
C MET A 1 -14.66 -41.37 -7.43
N GLU A 2 -15.34 -40.22 -7.29
CA GLU A 2 -15.13 -39.09 -8.19
C GLU A 2 -13.75 -38.51 -7.88
N LYS A 3 -12.88 -38.45 -8.90
CA LYS A 3 -11.65 -37.67 -8.83
C LYS A 3 -12.09 -36.21 -8.81
N ILE A 4 -12.02 -35.57 -7.64
CA ILE A 4 -12.09 -34.13 -7.56
C ILE A 4 -10.82 -33.64 -8.25
N ASP A 5 -10.95 -33.11 -9.47
CA ASP A 5 -9.89 -32.38 -10.15
C ASP A 5 -9.51 -31.20 -9.27
N GLN A 6 -8.49 -31.37 -8.43
CA GLN A 6 -7.88 -30.28 -7.68
C GLN A 6 -7.07 -29.45 -8.68
N THR A 7 -7.75 -28.57 -9.41
CA THR A 7 -7.09 -27.52 -10.17
C THR A 7 -6.35 -26.63 -9.17
N SER A 8 -5.05 -26.48 -9.35
CA SER A 8 -4.21 -25.73 -8.43
C SER A 8 -4.54 -24.23 -8.50
N PHE A 9 -4.27 -23.49 -7.41
CA PHE A 9 -4.46 -22.04 -7.36
C PHE A 9 -3.79 -21.32 -8.53
N GLU A 10 -2.57 -21.73 -8.89
CA GLU A 10 -1.82 -21.11 -10.00
C GLU A 10 -2.45 -21.41 -11.36
N GLU A 11 -3.06 -22.57 -11.56
CA GLU A 11 -3.79 -22.87 -12.80
C GLU A 11 -5.04 -22.01 -12.93
N LEU A 12 -5.84 -21.88 -11.86
CA LEU A 12 -7.03 -21.03 -11.86
C LEU A 12 -6.65 -19.54 -12.03
N ARG A 13 -5.55 -19.12 -11.41
CA ARG A 13 -5.02 -17.76 -11.55
C ARG A 13 -4.57 -17.50 -12.98
N LYS A 14 -3.90 -18.47 -13.61
CA LYS A 14 -3.48 -18.40 -15.00
C LYS A 14 -4.68 -18.34 -15.94
N ASP A 15 -5.69 -19.20 -15.76
CA ASP A 15 -6.95 -19.14 -16.53
C ASP A 15 -7.59 -17.75 -16.44
N ASN A 16 -7.64 -17.17 -15.23
CA ASN A 16 -8.15 -15.81 -15.06
C ASN A 16 -7.33 -14.78 -15.83
N ALA A 17 -6.00 -14.86 -15.77
CA ALA A 17 -5.10 -13.93 -16.44
C ALA A 17 -5.20 -14.03 -17.97
N ASP A 18 -5.23 -15.25 -18.50
CA ASP A 18 -5.34 -15.52 -19.93
C ASP A 18 -6.68 -14.99 -20.47
N ARG A 19 -7.80 -15.29 -19.78
CA ARG A 19 -9.13 -14.77 -20.17
C ARG A 19 -9.24 -13.26 -20.06
N LEU A 20 -8.66 -12.67 -19.02
CA LEU A 20 -8.64 -11.21 -18.86
C LEU A 20 -7.85 -10.55 -20.00
N HIS A 21 -6.73 -11.14 -20.40
CA HIS A 21 -5.95 -10.66 -21.54
C HIS A 21 -6.73 -10.72 -22.85
N GLU A 22 -7.46 -11.82 -23.12
CA GLU A 22 -8.36 -11.90 -24.28
C GLU A 22 -9.39 -10.77 -24.30
N LEU A 23 -10.02 -10.50 -23.14
CA LEU A 23 -11.02 -9.42 -23.00
C LEU A 23 -10.38 -8.03 -23.17
N ASP A 24 -9.15 -7.84 -22.72
CA ASP A 24 -8.39 -6.60 -22.92
C ASP A 24 -8.06 -6.37 -24.40
N VAL A 25 -7.68 -7.43 -25.13
CA VAL A 25 -7.41 -7.38 -26.57
C VAL A 25 -8.69 -7.03 -27.33
N LEU A 26 -9.81 -7.69 -27.02
CA LEU A 26 -11.11 -7.39 -27.61
C LEU A 26 -11.56 -5.94 -27.34
N ALA A 27 -11.29 -5.43 -26.14
CA ALA A 27 -11.59 -4.05 -25.78
C ALA A 27 -10.77 -3.04 -26.59
N GLY A 28 -9.49 -3.32 -26.81
CA GLY A 28 -8.60 -2.48 -27.62
C GLY A 28 -9.05 -2.38 -29.08
N GLY A 29 -9.78 -3.39 -29.57
CA GLY A 29 -10.42 -3.41 -30.89
C GLY A 29 -11.79 -2.72 -30.97
N GLY A 30 -12.38 -2.31 -29.84
CA GLY A 30 -13.70 -1.66 -29.80
C GLY A 30 -14.91 -2.60 -29.85
N ASP A 31 -14.71 -3.92 -29.80
CA ASP A 31 -15.73 -4.93 -30.10
C ASP A 31 -16.36 -5.61 -28.86
N LEU A 32 -16.16 -5.07 -27.66
CA LEU A 32 -16.75 -5.68 -26.46
C LEU A 32 -18.27 -5.53 -26.42
N ARG A 33 -18.96 -6.67 -26.35
CA ARG A 33 -20.38 -6.71 -26.00
C ARG A 33 -20.55 -6.33 -24.52
N GLY A 34 -21.70 -5.75 -24.16
CA GLY A 34 -21.96 -5.34 -22.76
C GLY A 34 -21.82 -6.48 -21.73
N THR A 35 -22.07 -7.73 -22.16
CA THR A 35 -21.83 -8.92 -21.34
C THR A 35 -20.34 -9.17 -21.08
N GLU A 36 -19.50 -8.95 -22.08
CA GLU A 36 -18.05 -9.13 -22.03
C GLU A 36 -17.38 -7.97 -21.27
N THR A 37 -17.95 -6.76 -21.34
CA THR A 37 -17.52 -5.63 -20.50
C THR A 37 -17.66 -5.96 -19.02
N THR A 38 -18.81 -6.51 -18.62
CA THR A 38 -19.05 -6.87 -17.21
C THR A 38 -18.19 -8.07 -16.79
N GLU A 39 -18.04 -9.08 -17.65
CA GLU A 39 -17.12 -10.20 -17.43
C GLU A 39 -15.69 -9.68 -17.16
N ARG A 40 -15.22 -8.76 -18.01
CA ARG A 40 -13.90 -8.14 -17.87
C ARG A 40 -13.75 -7.41 -16.53
N THR A 41 -14.75 -6.63 -16.12
CA THR A 41 -14.74 -5.94 -14.82
C THR A 41 -14.61 -6.94 -13.67
N ILE A 42 -15.33 -8.07 -13.72
CA ILE A 42 -15.27 -9.11 -12.69
C ILE A 42 -13.89 -9.79 -12.70
N ARG A 43 -13.40 -10.25 -13.86
CA ARG A 43 -12.09 -10.91 -14.03
C ARG A 43 -10.93 -10.02 -13.59
N ALA A 44 -11.01 -8.71 -13.87
CA ALA A 44 -10.04 -7.72 -13.41
C ALA A 44 -10.07 -7.55 -11.87
N GLY A 45 -11.24 -7.62 -11.26
CA GLY A 45 -11.38 -7.67 -9.80
C GLY A 45 -10.72 -8.91 -9.22
N ILE A 46 -11.03 -10.09 -9.75
CA ILE A 46 -10.44 -11.38 -9.34
C ILE A 46 -8.91 -11.32 -9.43
N ASP A 47 -8.35 -10.76 -10.51
CA ASP A 47 -6.89 -10.60 -10.67
C ASP A 47 -6.27 -9.74 -9.56
N ARG A 48 -6.95 -8.66 -9.11
CA ARG A 48 -6.50 -7.87 -7.96
C ARG A 48 -6.50 -8.69 -6.66
N PHE A 49 -7.47 -9.58 -6.45
CA PHE A 49 -7.47 -10.52 -5.33
C PHE A 49 -6.27 -11.46 -5.36
N CYS A 50 -5.96 -12.03 -6.53
CA CYS A 50 -4.79 -12.88 -6.73
C CYS A 50 -3.47 -12.14 -6.47
N ARG A 51 -3.38 -10.86 -6.86
CA ARG A 51 -2.16 -10.04 -6.69
C ARG A 51 -2.03 -9.41 -5.29
N GLY A 52 -3.08 -9.44 -4.48
CA GLY A 52 -3.09 -8.78 -3.17
C GLY A 52 -3.11 -7.25 -3.27
N THR A 53 -3.63 -6.70 -4.36
CA THR A 53 -3.73 -5.25 -4.63
C THR A 53 -5.17 -4.75 -4.50
N THR A 54 -6.02 -5.49 -3.79
CA THR A 54 -7.41 -5.10 -3.50
C THR A 54 -7.47 -3.90 -2.56
N GLN A 55 -8.52 -3.11 -2.69
CA GLN A 55 -8.83 -2.03 -1.74
C GLN A 55 -9.58 -2.55 -0.51
N THR A 56 -10.23 -3.71 -0.63
CA THR A 56 -10.90 -4.42 0.47
C THR A 56 -9.89 -5.10 1.42
N ASP A 57 -10.40 -5.69 2.50
CA ASP A 57 -9.57 -6.44 3.46
C ASP A 57 -8.86 -7.67 2.86
N GLY A 58 -9.21 -8.04 1.62
CA GLY A 58 -8.57 -9.11 0.86
C GLY A 58 -9.13 -10.50 1.12
N SER A 59 -10.20 -10.62 1.92
CA SER A 59 -10.89 -11.90 2.11
C SER A 59 -11.73 -12.25 0.87
N TRP A 60 -11.76 -13.53 0.51
CA TRP A 60 -12.42 -14.04 -0.69
C TRP A 60 -13.93 -14.19 -0.48
N THR A 61 -14.62 -13.07 -0.27
CA THR A 61 -16.07 -13.01 -0.07
C THR A 61 -16.76 -12.32 -1.23
N VAL A 62 -18.01 -12.71 -1.51
CA VAL A 62 -18.82 -12.06 -2.56
C VAL A 62 -19.03 -10.57 -2.26
N VAL A 63 -19.13 -10.20 -0.98
CA VAL A 63 -19.26 -8.80 -0.55
C VAL A 63 -18.03 -8.00 -0.98
N ASN A 64 -16.83 -8.52 -0.71
CA ASN A 64 -15.61 -7.84 -1.12
C ASN A 64 -15.43 -7.80 -2.64
N LEU A 65 -15.88 -8.82 -3.37
CA LEU A 65 -15.87 -8.79 -4.83
C LEU A 65 -16.80 -7.69 -5.36
N VAL A 66 -17.97 -7.48 -4.75
CA VAL A 66 -18.89 -6.37 -5.08
C VAL A 66 -18.22 -5.03 -4.81
N GLU A 67 -17.62 -4.85 -3.64
CA GLU A 67 -16.92 -3.61 -3.28
C GLU A 67 -15.74 -3.32 -4.22
N GLU A 68 -14.96 -4.35 -4.58
CA GLU A 68 -13.78 -4.22 -5.43
C GLU A 68 -14.11 -3.96 -6.91
N THR A 69 -15.25 -4.45 -7.39
CA THR A 69 -15.63 -4.35 -8.82
C THR A 69 -16.72 -3.31 -9.10
N GLY A 70 -17.47 -2.90 -8.08
CA GLY A 70 -18.70 -2.11 -8.21
C GLY A 70 -19.86 -2.87 -8.85
N VAL A 71 -19.69 -4.16 -9.20
CA VAL A 71 -20.73 -4.95 -9.87
C VAL A 71 -21.75 -5.43 -8.83
N PRO A 72 -23.05 -5.11 -8.97
CA PRO A 72 -24.05 -5.50 -8.00
C PRO A 72 -24.15 -7.01 -7.82
N ARG A 73 -24.41 -7.45 -6.60
CA ARG A 73 -24.53 -8.87 -6.23
C ARG A 73 -25.51 -9.67 -7.13
N PRO A 74 -26.70 -9.16 -7.50
CA PRO A 74 -27.60 -9.86 -8.44
C PRO A 74 -26.98 -10.07 -9.82
N THR A 75 -26.15 -9.12 -10.27
CA THR A 75 -25.44 -9.23 -11.55
C THR A 75 -24.36 -10.30 -11.45
N LEU A 76 -23.55 -10.33 -10.38
CA LEU A 76 -22.55 -11.38 -10.16
C LEU A 76 -23.15 -12.79 -10.21
N TYR A 77 -24.33 -13.01 -9.64
CA TYR A 77 -25.01 -14.31 -9.69
C TYR A 77 -25.45 -14.75 -11.11
N ARG A 78 -25.51 -13.81 -12.07
CA ARG A 78 -25.72 -14.14 -13.50
C ARG A 78 -24.43 -14.61 -14.18
N TYR A 79 -23.26 -14.23 -13.65
CA TYR A 79 -21.92 -14.62 -14.10
C TYR A 79 -21.40 -15.80 -13.25
N LYS A 80 -22.08 -16.94 -13.37
CA LYS A 80 -21.82 -18.13 -12.54
C LYS A 80 -20.37 -18.62 -12.64
N ARG A 81 -19.81 -18.64 -13.85
CA ARG A 81 -18.45 -19.11 -14.11
C ARG A 81 -17.41 -18.26 -13.39
N GLU A 82 -17.55 -16.94 -13.44
CA GLU A 82 -16.65 -15.99 -12.79
C GLU A 82 -16.79 -16.08 -11.26
N LEU A 83 -18.01 -16.27 -10.78
CA LEU A 83 -18.27 -16.43 -9.35
C LEU A 83 -17.68 -17.74 -8.80
N GLU A 84 -17.86 -18.85 -9.52
CA GLU A 84 -17.27 -20.15 -9.18
C GLU A 84 -15.74 -20.09 -9.21
N LEU A 85 -15.16 -19.45 -10.24
CA LEU A 85 -13.71 -19.20 -10.31
C LEU A 85 -13.21 -18.45 -9.07
N PHE A 86 -13.88 -17.36 -8.69
CA PHE A 86 -13.51 -16.59 -7.50
C PHE A 86 -13.58 -17.42 -6.23
N GLN A 87 -14.62 -18.23 -6.07
CA GLN A 87 -14.77 -19.11 -4.91
C GLN A 87 -13.70 -20.21 -4.87
N ASN A 88 -13.39 -20.82 -6.02
CA ASN A 88 -12.35 -21.84 -6.14
C ASN A 88 -10.95 -21.27 -5.89
N LEU A 89 -10.67 -20.07 -6.39
CA LEU A 89 -9.45 -19.33 -6.07
C LEU A 89 -9.36 -19.02 -4.59
N GLY A 90 -10.46 -18.60 -3.95
CA GLY A 90 -10.49 -18.36 -2.51
C GLY A 90 -10.29 -19.62 -1.67
N ALA A 91 -10.85 -20.75 -2.09
CA ALA A 91 -10.69 -22.03 -1.42
C ALA A 91 -9.28 -22.63 -1.60
N SER A 92 -8.66 -22.40 -2.75
CA SER A 92 -7.30 -22.87 -3.07
C SER A 92 -6.20 -21.87 -2.70
N ALA A 93 -6.56 -20.64 -2.33
CA ALA A 93 -5.60 -19.62 -1.98
C ALA A 93 -4.73 -20.09 -0.81
N PRO A 94 -3.39 -19.92 -0.90
CA PRO A 94 -2.51 -20.17 0.23
C PRO A 94 -3.02 -19.35 1.41
N HIS A 95 -3.25 -20.04 2.52
CA HIS A 95 -4.16 -19.60 3.59
C HIS A 95 -3.78 -18.22 4.14
N GLY A 96 -4.80 -17.47 4.58
CA GLY A 96 -4.77 -16.07 5.02
C GLY A 96 -3.65 -15.67 5.98
N GLY A 97 -2.96 -16.61 6.66
CA GLY A 97 -1.85 -16.30 7.56
C GLY A 97 -0.73 -15.49 6.91
N ALA A 98 -0.32 -15.79 5.67
CA ALA A 98 0.73 -15.00 5.01
C ALA A 98 0.24 -13.59 4.59
N ARG A 99 -1.05 -13.46 4.26
CA ARG A 99 -1.65 -12.18 3.82
C ARG A 99 -2.01 -11.29 5.01
N GLU A 100 -2.49 -11.88 6.10
CA GLU A 100 -2.71 -11.23 7.39
C GLU A 100 -1.38 -10.80 8.01
N GLU A 101 -0.35 -11.64 7.93
CA GLU A 101 0.99 -11.26 8.36
C GLU A 101 1.56 -10.13 7.50
N LEU A 102 1.35 -10.14 6.19
CA LEU A 102 1.77 -9.04 5.32
C LEU A 102 1.00 -7.73 5.64
N LYS A 103 -0.31 -7.82 5.92
CA LYS A 103 -1.12 -6.68 6.38
C LYS A 103 -0.63 -6.15 7.73
N ARG A 104 -0.35 -7.05 8.67
CA ARG A 104 0.21 -6.72 9.99
C ARG A 104 1.57 -6.03 9.84
N LEU A 105 2.50 -6.61 9.11
CA LEU A 105 3.83 -6.04 8.85
C LEU A 105 3.75 -4.67 8.16
N ARG A 106 2.81 -4.47 7.23
CA ARG A 106 2.56 -3.15 6.62
C ARG A 106 2.08 -2.13 7.64
N SER A 107 1.20 -2.53 8.56
CA SER A 107 0.72 -1.64 9.62
C SER A 107 1.81 -1.31 10.64
N GLU A 108 2.64 -2.28 11.01
CA GLU A 108 3.80 -2.10 11.88
C GLU A 108 4.82 -1.16 11.23
N LEU A 109 5.13 -1.34 9.94
CA LEU A 109 6.01 -0.46 9.19
C LEU A 109 5.49 0.98 9.10
N ALA A 110 4.18 1.17 8.95
CA ALA A 110 3.57 2.50 8.95
C ALA A 110 3.69 3.18 10.31
N ALA A 111 3.43 2.45 11.40
CA ALA A 111 3.58 2.95 12.76
C ALA A 111 5.03 3.35 13.07
N GLU A 112 6.00 2.52 12.67
CA GLU A 112 7.43 2.79 12.88
C GLU A 112 7.89 4.04 12.11
N ARG A 113 7.37 4.24 10.88
CA ARG A 113 7.66 5.45 10.10
C ARG A 113 7.16 6.72 10.77
N GLU A 114 5.94 6.69 11.33
CA GLU A 114 5.40 7.84 12.07
C GLU A 114 6.14 8.08 13.39
N ALA A 115 6.52 7.02 14.11
CA ALA A 115 7.37 7.13 15.29
C ALA A 115 8.73 7.77 14.97
N ALA A 116 9.41 7.31 13.91
CA ALA A 116 10.66 7.89 13.45
C ALA A 116 10.52 9.37 13.02
N LYS A 117 9.39 9.74 12.40
CA LYS A 117 9.09 11.13 12.04
C LYS A 117 8.88 12.00 13.29
N ALA A 118 8.16 11.50 14.28
CA ALA A 118 7.96 12.19 15.55
C ALA A 118 9.29 12.38 16.28
N GLU A 119 10.15 11.37 16.30
CA GLU A 119 11.47 11.47 16.93
C GLU A 119 12.38 12.49 16.22
N ARG A 120 12.40 12.51 14.88
CA ARG A 120 13.09 13.57 14.12
C ARG A 120 12.55 14.97 14.41
N ALA A 121 11.25 15.11 14.69
CA ALA A 121 10.68 16.40 15.09
C ALA A 121 11.16 16.82 16.49
N ARG A 122 11.24 15.89 17.44
CA ARG A 122 11.80 16.14 18.77
C ARG A 122 13.27 16.54 18.72
N HIS A 123 14.09 15.83 17.94
CA HIS A 123 15.50 16.17 17.76
C HIS A 123 15.68 17.59 17.18
N ARG A 124 14.91 17.97 16.16
CA ARG A 124 14.95 19.34 15.61
C ARG A 124 14.56 20.40 16.62
N ASN A 125 13.56 20.13 17.47
CA ASN A 125 13.18 21.06 18.53
C ASN A 125 14.28 21.19 19.60
N ALA A 126 14.88 20.07 20.02
CA ALA A 126 16.00 20.10 20.95
C ALA A 126 17.20 20.87 20.39
N GLU A 127 17.51 20.68 19.11
CA GLU A 127 18.56 21.44 18.40
C GLU A 127 18.26 22.94 18.39
N ALA A 128 17.03 23.35 18.06
CA ALA A 128 16.63 24.76 18.10
C ALA A 128 16.80 25.39 19.49
N VAL A 129 16.36 24.70 20.55
CA VAL A 129 16.54 25.16 21.94
C VAL A 129 18.03 25.27 22.31
N LEU A 130 18.86 24.34 21.86
CA LEU A 130 20.31 24.40 22.12
C LEU A 130 20.95 25.57 21.38
N VAL A 131 20.57 25.83 20.13
CA VAL A 131 21.05 26.99 19.36
C VAL A 131 20.65 28.30 20.03
N GLU A 132 19.41 28.44 20.50
CA GLU A 132 18.96 29.62 21.25
C GLU A 132 19.77 29.81 22.55
N ARG A 133 20.01 28.74 23.30
CA ARG A 133 20.82 28.78 24.53
C ARG A 133 22.27 29.16 24.24
N ILE A 134 22.87 28.60 23.20
CA ILE A 134 24.23 28.96 22.77
C ILE A 134 24.27 30.45 22.41
N HIS A 135 23.31 30.94 21.62
CA HIS A 135 23.25 32.35 21.25
C HIS A 135 23.11 33.27 22.46
N ALA A 136 22.21 32.95 23.40
CA ALA A 136 22.05 33.71 24.63
C ALA A 136 23.33 33.73 25.49
N LEU A 137 24.02 32.59 25.61
CA LEU A 137 25.31 32.50 26.31
C LEU A 137 26.40 33.30 25.59
N SER A 138 26.45 33.26 24.25
CA SER A 138 27.39 34.08 23.46
C SER A 138 27.17 35.57 23.70
N LEU A 139 25.92 36.04 23.76
CA LEU A 139 25.58 37.43 24.07
C LEU A 139 25.99 37.82 25.50
N LEU A 140 25.74 36.95 26.49
CA LEU A 140 26.15 37.19 27.88
C LEU A 140 27.67 37.27 28.01
N VAL A 141 28.40 36.35 27.37
CA VAL A 141 29.88 36.35 27.34
C VAL A 141 30.41 37.64 26.69
N ALA A 142 29.83 38.05 25.56
CA ALA A 142 30.20 39.31 24.92
C ALA A 142 29.95 40.53 25.83
N SER A 143 28.82 40.57 26.55
CA SER A 143 28.51 41.65 27.49
C SER A 143 29.47 41.70 28.68
N ALA A 144 29.99 40.54 29.11
CA ALA A 144 30.95 40.43 30.20
C ALA A 144 32.38 40.77 29.79
N MET A 145 32.74 40.61 28.51
CA MET A 145 34.10 40.84 28.00
C MET A 145 34.35 42.27 27.46
N GLY A 146 33.31 43.11 27.34
CA GLY A 146 33.41 44.48 26.81
C GLY A 146 33.42 44.55 25.28
N GLU A 147 32.99 45.70 24.71
CA GLU A 147 32.64 45.89 23.28
C GLU A 147 33.69 45.44 22.24
N ASP A 148 34.97 45.33 22.61
CA ASP A 148 36.06 44.95 21.70
C ASP A 148 36.18 43.43 21.42
N SER A 149 35.45 42.56 22.12
CA SER A 149 35.58 41.09 21.96
C SER A 149 34.57 40.45 20.98
N LEU A 150 33.51 41.17 20.60
CA LEU A 150 32.44 40.67 19.72
C LEU A 150 32.93 40.25 18.32
N PRO A 151 33.79 41.03 17.62
CA PRO A 151 34.30 40.63 16.30
C PRO A 151 35.15 39.35 16.35
N ARG A 152 35.96 39.18 17.40
CA ARG A 152 36.82 38.00 17.61
C ARG A 152 36.03 36.71 17.84
N MET A 153 34.87 36.78 18.50
CA MET A 153 34.01 35.61 18.71
C MET A 153 33.29 35.17 17.43
N ILE A 154 32.93 36.11 16.55
CA ILE A 154 32.29 35.79 15.25
C ILE A 154 33.29 35.08 14.33
N GLU A 155 34.57 35.49 14.31
CA GLU A 155 35.62 34.81 13.53
C GLU A 155 35.89 33.36 13.98
N LEU A 156 35.84 33.09 15.28
CA LEU A 156 36.05 31.75 15.85
C LEU A 156 34.86 30.79 15.66
N SER A 157 33.69 31.33 15.31
CA SER A 157 32.45 30.57 15.11
C SER A 157 32.23 30.09 13.67
N LYS A 158 33.11 30.47 12.73
CA LYS A 158 33.11 29.91 11.38
C LYS A 158 33.77 28.53 11.40
N PRO A 159 33.14 27.49 10.82
CA PRO A 159 33.80 26.20 10.69
C PRO A 159 35.06 26.35 9.81
N PRO A 160 36.15 25.60 10.09
CA PRO A 160 37.34 25.63 9.24
C PRO A 160 36.98 25.14 7.83
N GLU A 161 37.55 25.79 6.81
CA GLU A 161 37.49 25.38 5.40
C GLU A 161 38.04 23.96 5.18
#